data_AF-A0A953XTS1-F1
#
_entry.id   AF-A0A953XTS1-F1
#
_cell.length_a   1.000
_cell.length_b   1.000
_cell.length_c   1.000
_cell.angle_alpha   90.00
_cell.angle_beta   90.00
_cell.angle_gamma   90.00
#
_symmetry.space_group_name_H-M   'P 1'
#
loop_
_entity.id
_entity.type
_entity.pdbx_description
1 polymer ?
#
loop_
_entity_poly.entity_id
_entity_poly.type
_entity_poly.pdbx_seq_one_letter_code
_entity_poly.pdbx_strand_id
1 'polypeptide(L)'
;LAVAQYMAGKVADALASEAHAVRLTDMEKVSMMIRTRTMVASALIDTRRLDEGARLYDAALTLARAQDEKLACDQALAVTSNNLASELSAKETRTPEEDALMLKAAIASKEFWMKCGTWENEERGDYLLAIVHNRLNQPDKALEYAAAGLEVIAKHGEEVVDEAFINLAMARSFNLKDDRAGYDKAMARAQELADDFNDDGLKTWFAETKAKVEWK
;
A
#
# COMPACT_ATOMS: atom_id res chain seq x y z
N LEU A 1 -13.16 14.30 -15.69
CA LEU A 1 -13.93 15.55 -15.50
C LEU A 1 -14.28 15.78 -14.03
N ALA A 2 -14.96 14.85 -13.36
CA ALA A 2 -15.37 14.98 -11.95
C ALA A 2 -14.19 15.29 -10.99
N VAL A 3 -13.07 14.57 -11.10
CA VAL A 3 -11.87 14.82 -10.27
C VAL A 3 -11.39 16.27 -10.42
N ALA A 4 -11.17 16.74 -11.65
CA ALA A 4 -10.72 18.11 -11.90
C ALA A 4 -11.68 19.17 -11.35
N GLN A 5 -13.00 18.93 -11.42
CA GLN A 5 -14.00 19.85 -10.87
C GLN A 5 -13.98 19.86 -9.34
N TYR A 6 -13.81 18.71 -8.68
CA TYR A 6 -13.59 18.65 -7.23
C TYR A 6 -12.34 19.43 -6.83
N MET A 7 -11.24 19.24 -7.56
CA MET A 7 -9.98 19.97 -7.31
C MET A 7 -10.14 21.48 -7.50
N ALA A 8 -10.99 21.91 -8.45
CA ALA A 8 -11.31 23.31 -8.67
C ALA A 8 -12.38 23.90 -7.71
N GLY A 9 -12.82 23.13 -6.70
CA GLY A 9 -13.87 23.56 -5.76
C GLY A 9 -15.28 23.61 -6.35
N LYS A 10 -15.48 23.11 -7.58
CA LYS A 10 -16.76 23.08 -8.29
C LYS A 10 -17.55 21.82 -7.91
N VAL A 11 -17.90 21.70 -6.63
CA VAL A 11 -18.49 20.48 -6.06
C VAL A 11 -19.78 20.06 -6.77
N ALA A 12 -20.68 21.00 -7.08
CA ALA A 12 -21.92 20.70 -7.78
C ALA A 12 -21.68 20.14 -9.19
N ASP A 13 -20.75 20.75 -9.96
CA ASP A 13 -20.38 20.27 -11.30
C ASP A 13 -19.70 18.90 -11.24
N ALA A 14 -18.93 18.66 -10.18
CA ALA A 14 -18.26 17.38 -9.96
C ALA A 14 -19.26 16.26 -9.69
N LEU A 15 -20.27 16.51 -8.84
CA LEU A 15 -21.37 15.57 -8.59
C LEU A 15 -22.22 15.32 -9.84
N ALA A 16 -22.49 16.36 -10.63
CA ALA A 16 -23.19 16.20 -11.91
C ALA A 16 -22.38 15.32 -12.89
N SER A 17 -21.06 15.49 -12.91
CA SER A 17 -20.16 14.68 -13.75
C SER A 17 -20.02 13.24 -13.24
N GLU A 18 -20.02 13.01 -11.92
CA GLU A 18 -20.08 11.67 -11.32
C GLU A 18 -21.39 10.97 -11.73
N ALA A 19 -22.54 11.64 -11.57
CA ALA A 19 -23.84 11.11 -11.97
C ALA A 19 -23.91 10.81 -13.48
N HIS A 20 -23.29 11.65 -14.31
CA HIS A 20 -23.19 11.41 -15.74
C HIS A 20 -22.33 10.18 -16.05
N ALA A 21 -21.17 10.02 -15.40
CA ALA A 21 -20.32 8.84 -15.56
C ALA A 21 -21.03 7.55 -15.14
N VAL A 22 -21.78 7.58 -14.03
CA VAL A 22 -22.60 6.45 -13.54
C VAL A 22 -23.68 6.04 -14.55
N ARG A 23 -24.18 6.95 -15.39
CA ARG A 23 -25.15 6.63 -16.44
C ARG A 23 -24.55 6.00 -17.68
N LEU A 24 -23.25 6.22 -17.93
CA LEU A 24 -22.56 5.78 -19.15
C LEU A 24 -21.71 4.53 -18.95
N THR A 25 -21.55 4.08 -17.72
CA THR A 25 -20.74 2.90 -17.38
C THR A 25 -21.54 1.61 -17.47
N ASP A 26 -20.88 0.54 -17.91
CA ASP A 26 -21.40 -0.84 -17.84
C ASP A 26 -21.08 -1.51 -16.49
N MET A 27 -20.27 -0.86 -15.64
CA MET A 27 -19.95 -1.33 -14.29
C MET A 27 -21.14 -1.15 -13.35
N GLU A 28 -21.09 -1.79 -12.18
CA GLU A 28 -22.02 -1.47 -11.11
C GLU A 28 -21.88 0.02 -10.77
N LYS A 29 -23.02 0.71 -10.62
CA LYS A 29 -23.06 2.14 -10.33
C LYS A 29 -22.23 2.49 -9.09
N VAL A 30 -22.30 1.63 -8.08
CA VAL A 30 -21.51 1.75 -6.84
C VAL A 30 -20.01 1.68 -7.10
N SER A 31 -19.56 0.82 -8.01
CA SER A 31 -18.15 0.67 -8.40
C SER A 31 -17.61 1.96 -9.04
N MET A 32 -18.40 2.60 -9.92
CA MET A 32 -18.02 3.88 -10.54
C MET A 32 -17.93 5.01 -9.51
N MET A 33 -18.85 5.06 -8.55
CA MET A 33 -18.84 6.05 -7.47
C MET A 33 -17.62 5.86 -6.54
N ILE A 34 -17.38 4.64 -6.07
CA ILE A 34 -16.21 4.29 -5.24
C ILE A 34 -14.93 4.70 -5.95
N ARG A 35 -14.74 4.25 -7.20
CA ARG A 35 -13.55 4.57 -7.99
C ARG A 35 -13.33 6.08 -8.12
N THR A 36 -14.39 6.84 -8.45
CA THR A 36 -14.29 8.30 -8.58
C THR A 36 -13.86 8.95 -7.27
N ARG A 37 -14.49 8.57 -6.16
CA ARG A 37 -14.21 9.15 -4.83
C ARG A 37 -12.82 8.82 -4.33
N THR A 38 -12.35 7.60 -4.55
CA THR A 38 -10.98 7.20 -4.20
C THR A 38 -9.94 7.99 -5.02
N MET A 39 -10.18 8.22 -6.31
CA MET A 39 -9.30 9.08 -7.13
C MET A 39 -9.30 10.54 -6.68
N VAL A 40 -10.47 11.09 -6.33
CA VAL A 40 -10.57 12.45 -5.75
C VAL A 40 -9.83 12.52 -4.43
N ALA A 41 -9.99 11.52 -3.56
CA ALA A 41 -9.34 11.46 -2.27
C ALA A 41 -7.82 11.51 -2.40
N SER A 42 -7.25 10.66 -3.27
CA SER A 42 -5.80 10.66 -3.56
C SER A 42 -5.33 12.05 -4.00
N ALA A 43 -5.99 12.65 -4.99
CA ALA A 43 -5.61 13.97 -5.50
C ALA A 43 -5.71 15.09 -4.45
N LEU A 44 -6.68 15.02 -3.53
CA LEU A 44 -6.78 15.95 -2.40
C LEU A 44 -5.63 15.78 -1.42
N ILE A 45 -5.26 14.54 -1.10
CA ILE A 45 -4.14 14.24 -0.19
C ILE A 45 -2.84 14.76 -0.79
N ASP A 46 -2.60 14.53 -2.08
CA ASP A 46 -1.41 14.98 -2.81
C ASP A 46 -1.27 16.51 -2.82
N THR A 47 -2.41 17.21 -2.81
CA THR A 47 -2.47 18.68 -2.79
C THR A 47 -2.62 19.27 -1.38
N ARG A 48 -2.23 18.50 -0.35
CA ARG A 48 -2.20 18.91 1.07
C ARG A 48 -3.58 19.21 1.67
N ARG A 49 -4.65 18.65 1.12
CA ARG A 49 -6.02 18.70 1.65
C ARG A 49 -6.37 17.39 2.35
N LEU A 50 -5.52 17.00 3.32
CA LEU A 50 -5.56 15.70 3.99
C LEU A 50 -6.95 15.39 4.57
N ASP A 51 -7.53 16.30 5.34
CA ASP A 51 -8.82 16.08 6.01
C ASP A 51 -9.97 15.79 5.03
N GLU A 52 -10.00 16.51 3.90
CA GLU A 52 -11.03 16.32 2.88
C GLU A 52 -10.82 15.01 2.12
N GLY A 53 -9.57 14.72 1.76
CA GLY A 53 -9.23 13.48 1.08
C GLY A 53 -9.48 12.25 1.96
N ALA A 54 -9.07 12.28 3.23
CA ALA A 54 -9.29 11.20 4.19
C ALA A 54 -10.78 10.92 4.41
N ARG A 55 -11.62 11.97 4.51
CA ARG A 55 -13.09 11.80 4.62
C ARG A 55 -13.69 11.13 3.38
N LEU A 56 -13.27 11.53 2.17
CA LEU A 56 -13.75 10.91 0.94
C LEU A 56 -13.26 9.47 0.78
N TYR A 57 -12.01 9.20 1.16
CA TYR A 57 -11.45 7.86 1.18
C TYR A 57 -12.21 6.95 2.14
N ASP A 58 -12.50 7.41 3.36
CA ASP A 58 -13.28 6.66 4.35
C ASP A 58 -14.71 6.37 3.86
N ALA A 59 -15.35 7.33 3.20
CA ALA A 59 -16.66 7.13 2.59
C ALA A 59 -16.61 6.08 1.47
N ALA A 60 -15.55 6.09 0.64
CA ALA A 60 -15.36 5.09 -0.41
C ALA A 60 -15.12 3.68 0.16
N LEU A 61 -14.28 3.55 1.18
CA LEU A 61 -14.03 2.27 1.87
C LEU A 61 -15.31 1.74 2.54
N THR A 62 -16.07 2.62 3.19
CA THR A 62 -17.35 2.24 3.83
C THR A 62 -18.33 1.67 2.80
N LEU A 63 -18.45 2.31 1.63
CA LEU A 63 -19.33 1.83 0.57
C LEU A 63 -18.86 0.49 -0.02
N ALA A 64 -17.55 0.33 -0.23
CA ALA A 64 -16.97 -0.89 -0.75
C ALA A 64 -17.15 -2.07 0.20
N ARG A 65 -16.92 -1.87 1.50
CA ARG A 65 -17.08 -2.88 2.57
C ARG A 65 -18.52 -3.26 2.85
N ALA A 66 -19.48 -2.41 2.47
CA ALA A 66 -20.90 -2.73 2.54
C ALA A 66 -21.36 -3.67 1.41
N GLN A 67 -20.48 -4.04 0.47
CA GLN A 67 -20.80 -4.98 -0.60
C GLN A 67 -20.20 -6.36 -0.30
N ASP A 68 -21.05 -7.38 -0.23
CA ASP A 68 -20.63 -8.76 0.01
C ASP A 68 -19.91 -9.38 -1.19
N GLU A 69 -20.30 -8.97 -2.41
CA GLU A 69 -19.75 -9.50 -3.66
C GLU A 69 -18.53 -8.70 -4.13
N LYS A 70 -17.69 -9.35 -4.95
CA LYS A 70 -16.59 -8.70 -5.68
C LYS A 70 -17.15 -7.64 -6.62
N LEU A 71 -16.62 -6.43 -6.50
CA LEU A 71 -16.98 -5.29 -7.34
C LEU A 71 -15.96 -5.10 -8.47
N ALA A 72 -16.40 -4.54 -9.59
CA ALA A 72 -15.51 -4.18 -10.69
C ALA A 72 -14.45 -3.12 -10.28
N CYS A 73 -14.63 -2.40 -9.17
CA CYS A 73 -13.65 -1.42 -8.67
C CYS A 73 -12.66 -1.97 -7.63
N ASP A 74 -12.80 -3.21 -7.15
CA ASP A 74 -11.98 -3.72 -6.03
C ASP A 74 -10.48 -3.65 -6.35
N GLN A 75 -10.07 -4.02 -7.57
CA GLN A 75 -8.68 -3.91 -8.01
C GLN A 75 -8.18 -2.46 -8.02
N ALA A 76 -8.99 -1.52 -8.53
CA ALA A 76 -8.62 -0.11 -8.54
C ALA A 76 -8.49 0.47 -7.13
N LEU A 77 -9.32 -0.02 -6.20
CA LEU A 77 -9.27 0.35 -4.79
C LEU A 77 -8.02 -0.21 -4.12
N ALA A 78 -7.66 -1.48 -4.38
CA ALA A 78 -6.43 -2.10 -3.87
C ALA A 78 -5.18 -1.33 -4.34
N VAL A 79 -5.10 -1.00 -5.63
CA VAL A 79 -3.99 -0.23 -6.23
C VAL A 79 -3.90 1.17 -5.64
N THR A 80 -5.01 1.90 -5.56
CA THR A 80 -4.98 3.28 -5.07
C THR A 80 -4.62 3.33 -3.58
N SER A 81 -5.10 2.34 -2.81
CA SER A 81 -4.75 2.21 -1.40
C SER A 81 -3.27 1.84 -1.21
N ASN A 82 -2.72 0.96 -2.06
CA ASN A 82 -1.30 0.63 -2.07
C ASN A 82 -0.43 1.89 -2.31
N ASN A 83 -0.77 2.65 -3.35
CA ASN A 83 -0.02 3.83 -3.74
C ASN A 83 -0.07 4.89 -2.64
N LEU A 84 -1.26 5.17 -2.10
CA LEU A 84 -1.44 6.12 -1.01
C LEU A 84 -0.61 5.72 0.23
N ALA A 85 -0.64 4.45 0.63
CA ALA A 85 0.17 3.97 1.75
C ALA A 85 1.68 4.11 1.47
N SER A 86 2.11 3.77 0.26
CA SER A 86 3.52 3.84 -0.16
C SER A 86 4.03 5.28 -0.19
N GLU A 87 3.26 6.20 -0.75
CA GLU A 87 3.58 7.62 -0.83
C GLU A 87 3.66 8.26 0.56
N LEU A 88 2.70 7.96 1.45
CA LEU A 88 2.75 8.42 2.84
C LEU A 88 3.96 7.82 3.57
N SER A 89 4.26 6.53 3.37
CA SER A 89 5.41 5.84 3.95
C SER A 89 6.75 6.47 3.55
N ALA A 90 6.85 6.91 2.29
CA ALA A 90 8.04 7.54 1.71
C ALA A 90 8.32 8.95 2.26
N LYS A 91 7.33 9.64 2.87
CA LYS A 91 7.55 10.93 3.51
C LYS A 91 8.59 10.82 4.64
N GLU A 92 9.49 11.80 4.72
CA GLU A 92 10.48 11.90 5.81
C GLU A 92 9.80 12.12 7.16
N THR A 93 8.85 13.05 7.19
CA THR A 93 8.03 13.40 8.35
C THR A 93 6.56 13.14 8.04
N ARG A 94 5.80 12.73 9.06
CA ARG A 94 4.36 12.53 9.00
C ARG A 94 3.69 13.09 10.25
N THR A 95 2.47 13.59 10.09
CA THR A 95 1.58 13.87 11.24
C THR A 95 0.91 12.57 11.72
N PRO A 96 0.37 12.54 12.95
CA PRO A 96 -0.40 11.39 13.44
C PRO A 96 -1.58 11.00 12.53
N GLU A 97 -2.22 11.98 11.89
CA GLU A 97 -3.31 11.76 10.94
C GLU A 97 -2.81 11.10 9.65
N GLU A 98 -1.63 11.50 9.17
CA GLU A 98 -0.97 10.86 8.02
C GLU A 98 -0.54 9.43 8.35
N ASP A 99 -0.03 9.18 9.57
CA ASP A 99 0.30 7.83 10.06
C ASP A 99 -0.94 6.93 10.13
N ALA A 100 -2.05 7.47 10.66
CA ALA A 100 -3.32 6.74 10.72
C ALA A 100 -3.87 6.43 9.31
N LEU A 101 -3.77 7.38 8.38
CA LEU A 101 -4.20 7.19 7.00
C LEU A 101 -3.31 6.18 6.26
N MET A 102 -1.99 6.24 6.45
CA MET A 102 -1.03 5.29 5.88
C MET A 102 -1.37 3.86 6.29
N LEU A 103 -1.58 3.62 7.58
CA LEU A 103 -1.96 2.30 8.08
C LEU A 103 -3.31 1.84 7.52
N LYS A 104 -4.31 2.73 7.52
CA LYS A 104 -5.64 2.43 6.96
C LYS A 104 -5.56 2.03 5.49
N ALA A 105 -4.76 2.75 4.70
CA ALA A 105 -4.58 2.49 3.28
C ALA A 105 -3.84 1.17 3.03
N ALA A 106 -2.82 0.83 3.83
CA ALA A 106 -2.13 -0.46 3.71
C ALA A 106 -3.07 -1.64 4.04
N ILE A 107 -3.86 -1.53 5.10
CA ILE A 107 -4.87 -2.54 5.47
C ILE A 107 -5.89 -2.70 4.35
N ALA A 108 -6.44 -1.60 3.84
CA ALA A 108 -7.40 -1.64 2.73
C ALA A 108 -6.78 -2.26 1.47
N SER A 109 -5.52 -1.94 1.16
CA SER A 109 -4.83 -2.54 0.02
C SER A 109 -4.79 -4.06 0.14
N LYS A 110 -4.31 -4.60 1.27
CA LYS A 110 -4.29 -6.05 1.50
C LYS A 110 -5.70 -6.66 1.43
N GLU A 111 -6.67 -6.05 2.09
CA GLU A 111 -8.07 -6.49 2.09
C GLU A 111 -8.64 -6.65 0.67
N PHE A 112 -8.49 -5.64 -0.18
CA PHE A 112 -9.02 -5.71 -1.54
C PHE A 112 -8.18 -6.60 -2.46
N TRP A 113 -6.87 -6.74 -2.21
CA TRP A 113 -6.06 -7.74 -2.91
C TRP A 113 -6.50 -9.16 -2.60
N MET A 114 -6.79 -9.49 -1.33
CA MET A 114 -7.36 -10.79 -0.96
C MET A 114 -8.70 -11.07 -1.65
N LYS A 115 -9.46 -10.01 -1.97
CA LYS A 115 -10.76 -10.14 -2.64
C LYS A 115 -10.65 -10.32 -4.15
N CYS A 116 -9.62 -9.78 -4.80
CA CYS A 116 -9.59 -9.69 -6.27
C CYS A 116 -8.29 -10.11 -6.97
N GLY A 117 -7.19 -10.23 -6.24
CA GLY A 117 -5.85 -10.47 -6.76
C GLY A 117 -5.43 -11.94 -6.77
N THR A 118 -4.14 -12.15 -7.01
CA THR A 118 -3.44 -13.44 -6.92
C THR A 118 -2.72 -13.56 -5.57
N TRP A 119 -2.08 -14.70 -5.34
CA TRP A 119 -1.22 -14.90 -4.17
C TRP A 119 -0.04 -13.92 -4.12
N GLU A 120 0.47 -13.46 -5.27
CA GLU A 120 1.50 -12.40 -5.32
C GLU A 120 0.94 -11.10 -4.71
N ASN A 121 -0.33 -10.80 -4.93
CA ASN A 121 -0.93 -9.61 -4.32
C ASN A 121 -1.14 -9.75 -2.80
N GLU A 122 -1.36 -10.98 -2.32
CA GLU A 122 -1.41 -11.26 -0.88
C GLU A 122 -0.05 -10.99 -0.23
N GLU A 123 1.05 -11.53 -0.76
CA GLU A 123 2.38 -11.28 -0.20
C GLU A 123 2.76 -9.80 -0.28
N ARG A 124 2.46 -9.09 -1.39
CA ARG A 124 2.77 -7.66 -1.48
C ARG A 124 1.99 -6.83 -0.47
N GLY A 125 0.77 -7.26 -0.14
CA GLY A 125 -0.02 -6.68 0.94
C GLY A 125 0.63 -6.86 2.30
N ASP A 126 1.19 -8.05 2.55
CA ASP A 126 1.98 -8.37 3.74
C ASP A 126 3.28 -7.54 3.82
N TYR A 127 4.03 -7.47 2.73
CA TYR A 127 5.23 -6.64 2.63
C TYR A 127 4.94 -5.15 2.90
N LEU A 128 3.88 -4.59 2.30
CA LEU A 128 3.47 -3.22 2.54
C LEU A 128 3.13 -2.97 4.02
N LEU A 129 2.39 -3.88 4.66
CA LEU A 129 2.08 -3.78 6.08
C LEU A 129 3.34 -3.86 6.95
N ALA A 130 4.30 -4.73 6.60
CA ALA A 130 5.58 -4.81 7.29
C ALA A 130 6.34 -3.47 7.25
N ILE A 131 6.44 -2.85 6.07
CA ILE A 131 7.07 -1.53 5.92
C ILE A 131 6.33 -0.47 6.74
N VAL A 132 4.99 -0.42 6.64
CA VAL A 132 4.17 0.56 7.35
C VAL A 132 4.32 0.42 8.86
N HIS A 133 4.28 -0.80 9.40
CA HIS A 133 4.51 -1.02 10.84
C HIS A 133 5.93 -0.64 11.28
N ASN A 134 6.95 -0.85 10.44
CA ASN A 134 8.30 -0.33 10.70
C ASN A 134 8.34 1.21 10.72
N ARG A 135 7.61 1.89 9.84
CA ARG A 135 7.51 3.36 9.86
C ARG A 135 6.80 3.90 11.10
N LEU A 136 5.90 3.11 11.69
CA LEU A 136 5.18 3.41 12.93
C LEU A 136 5.93 2.96 14.20
N ASN A 137 7.17 2.49 14.08
CA ASN A 137 7.96 1.96 15.20
C ASN A 137 7.28 0.78 15.92
N GLN A 138 6.62 -0.10 15.16
CA GLN A 138 5.92 -1.30 15.64
C GLN A 138 6.60 -2.57 15.09
N PRO A 139 7.84 -2.88 15.51
CA PRO A 139 8.64 -3.91 14.87
C PRO A 139 8.09 -5.33 15.02
N ASP A 140 7.38 -5.64 16.12
CA ASP A 140 6.78 -6.97 16.29
C ASP A 140 5.70 -7.25 15.24
N LYS A 141 4.79 -6.29 15.02
CA LYS A 141 3.79 -6.39 13.94
C LYS A 141 4.44 -6.44 12.57
N ALA A 142 5.52 -5.68 12.36
CA ALA A 142 6.23 -5.70 11.10
C ALA A 142 6.82 -7.08 10.81
N LEU A 143 7.39 -7.75 11.81
CA LEU A 143 7.89 -9.13 11.70
C LEU A 143 6.78 -10.14 11.45
N GLU A 144 5.61 -9.99 12.10
CA GLU A 144 4.44 -10.85 11.86
C GLU A 144 4.01 -10.81 10.39
N TYR A 145 3.84 -9.61 9.83
CA TYR A 145 3.46 -9.46 8.42
C TYR A 145 4.56 -9.90 7.45
N ALA A 146 5.83 -9.57 7.73
CA ALA A 146 6.94 -10.04 6.90
C ALA A 146 7.00 -11.58 6.87
N ALA A 147 6.84 -12.24 8.02
CA ALA A 147 6.79 -13.70 8.10
C ALA A 147 5.60 -14.29 7.33
N ALA A 148 4.43 -13.65 7.39
CA ALA A 148 3.26 -14.06 6.61
C ALA A 148 3.53 -13.98 5.09
N GLY A 149 4.15 -12.91 4.61
CA GLY A 149 4.55 -12.78 3.20
C GLY A 149 5.51 -13.88 2.75
N LEU A 150 6.52 -14.20 3.57
CA LEU A 150 7.44 -15.33 3.30
C LEU A 150 6.71 -16.68 3.27
N GLU A 151 5.72 -16.88 4.14
CA GLU A 151 4.90 -18.09 4.14
C GLU A 151 4.05 -18.22 2.88
N VAL A 152 3.53 -17.10 2.34
CA VAL A 152 2.77 -17.07 1.09
C VAL A 152 3.67 -17.44 -0.09
N ILE A 153 4.87 -16.87 -0.18
CA ILE A 153 5.88 -17.21 -1.20
C ILE A 153 6.18 -18.72 -1.13
N ALA A 154 6.57 -19.22 0.05
CA ALA A 154 6.95 -20.62 0.25
C ALA A 154 5.86 -21.63 -0.15
N LYS A 155 4.58 -21.24 -0.10
CA LYS A 155 3.44 -22.09 -0.50
C LYS A 155 3.19 -22.13 -2.01
N HIS A 156 3.56 -21.09 -2.76
CA HIS A 156 3.13 -20.91 -4.15
C HIS A 156 4.28 -20.94 -5.17
N GLY A 157 5.52 -20.67 -4.75
CA GLY A 157 6.66 -20.68 -5.66
C GLY A 157 7.84 -19.88 -5.13
N GLU A 158 8.68 -19.40 -6.03
CA GLU A 158 9.86 -18.60 -5.72
C GLU A 158 9.66 -17.18 -6.26
N GLU A 159 9.77 -16.19 -5.38
CA GLU A 159 9.80 -14.77 -5.72
C GLU A 159 11.06 -14.16 -5.12
N VAL A 160 12.21 -14.45 -5.74
CA VAL A 160 13.54 -14.06 -5.25
C VAL A 160 13.61 -12.57 -4.92
N VAL A 161 13.01 -11.74 -5.77
CA VAL A 161 12.99 -10.28 -5.59
C VAL A 161 12.20 -9.91 -4.35
N ASP A 162 10.93 -10.32 -4.28
CA ASP A 162 10.04 -9.91 -3.20
C ASP A 162 10.53 -10.50 -1.85
N GLU A 163 11.06 -11.73 -1.82
CA GLU A 163 11.70 -12.32 -0.65
C GLU A 163 12.90 -11.48 -0.16
N ALA A 164 13.75 -10.98 -1.06
CA ALA A 164 14.89 -10.14 -0.69
C ALA A 164 14.44 -8.84 -0.01
N PHE A 165 13.40 -8.19 -0.56
CA PHE A 165 12.86 -6.96 0.00
C PHE A 165 12.11 -7.18 1.32
N ILE A 166 11.40 -8.30 1.48
CA ILE A 166 10.80 -8.69 2.76
C ILE A 166 11.88 -8.89 3.82
N ASN A 167 13.01 -9.54 3.48
CA ASN A 167 14.13 -9.69 4.41
C ASN A 167 14.76 -8.34 4.80
N LEU A 168 14.82 -7.35 3.89
CA LEU A 168 15.22 -5.98 4.25
C LEU A 168 14.22 -5.31 5.22
N ALA A 169 12.92 -5.56 5.07
CA ALA A 169 11.92 -5.10 6.03
C ALA A 169 12.08 -5.78 7.41
N MET A 170 12.37 -7.07 7.45
CA MET A 170 12.68 -7.79 8.70
C MET A 170 13.95 -7.25 9.36
N ALA A 171 15.02 -6.98 8.59
CA ALA A 171 16.24 -6.37 9.09
C ALA A 171 15.93 -5.03 9.77
N ARG A 172 15.10 -4.18 9.15
CA ARG A 172 14.65 -2.93 9.79
C ARG A 172 13.94 -3.18 11.11
N SER A 173 13.06 -4.19 11.19
CA SER A 173 12.35 -4.52 12.43
C SER A 173 13.29 -5.00 13.53
N PHE A 174 14.27 -5.84 13.21
CA PHE A 174 15.27 -6.31 14.19
C PHE A 174 16.18 -5.18 14.68
N ASN A 175 16.57 -4.27 13.79
CA ASN A 175 17.30 -3.05 14.14
C ASN A 175 16.51 -2.20 15.16
N LEU A 176 15.21 -1.97 14.92
CA LEU A 176 14.34 -1.26 15.87
C LEU A 176 14.17 -1.97 17.23
N LYS A 177 14.47 -3.27 17.30
CA LYS A 177 14.41 -4.08 18.53
C LYS A 177 15.77 -4.24 19.22
N ASP A 178 16.83 -3.64 18.68
CA ASP A 178 18.22 -3.88 19.09
C ASP A 178 18.61 -5.39 19.03
N ASP A 179 17.97 -6.17 18.16
CA ASP A 179 18.29 -7.59 17.93
C ASP A 179 19.30 -7.72 16.78
N ARG A 180 20.59 -7.71 17.16
CA ARG A 180 21.67 -7.79 16.18
C ARG A 180 21.70 -9.12 15.43
N ALA A 181 21.41 -10.23 16.10
CA ALA A 181 21.47 -11.55 15.49
C ALA A 181 20.36 -11.73 14.44
N GLY A 182 19.14 -11.29 14.75
CA GLY A 182 18.03 -11.27 13.81
C GLY A 182 18.32 -10.38 12.61
N TYR A 183 18.88 -9.19 12.85
CA TYR A 183 19.30 -8.26 11.80
C TYR A 183 20.32 -8.89 10.84
N ASP A 184 21.43 -9.43 11.37
CA ASP A 184 22.50 -10.00 10.56
C ASP A 184 22.00 -11.18 9.72
N LYS A 185 21.11 -12.02 10.27
CA LYS A 185 20.49 -13.13 9.54
C LYS A 185 19.61 -12.64 8.38
N ALA A 186 18.73 -11.67 8.63
CA ALA A 186 17.84 -11.13 7.61
C ALA A 186 18.64 -10.42 6.49
N MET A 187 19.67 -9.66 6.86
CA MET A 187 20.56 -8.99 5.91
C MET A 187 21.35 -9.97 5.05
N ALA A 188 21.87 -11.05 5.64
CA ALA A 188 22.58 -12.07 4.90
C ALA A 188 21.67 -12.74 3.85
N ARG A 189 20.43 -13.08 4.24
CA ARG A 189 19.46 -13.67 3.32
C ARG A 189 19.06 -12.71 2.19
N ALA A 190 18.79 -11.45 2.53
CA ALA A 190 18.48 -10.43 1.52
C ALA A 190 19.63 -10.28 0.51
N GLN A 191 20.88 -10.28 0.98
CA GLN A 191 22.05 -10.15 0.10
C GLN A 191 22.25 -11.39 -0.78
N GLU A 192 22.13 -12.59 -0.21
CA GLU A 192 22.24 -13.85 -0.97
C GLU A 192 21.28 -13.87 -2.16
N LEU A 193 20.02 -13.48 -1.95
CA LEU A 193 19.01 -13.40 -3.01
C LEU A 193 19.34 -12.31 -4.05
N ALA A 194 19.85 -11.17 -3.60
CA ALA A 194 20.18 -10.04 -4.47
C ALA A 194 21.40 -10.29 -5.36
N ASP A 195 22.28 -11.24 -4.99
CA ASP A 195 23.44 -11.61 -5.80
C ASP A 195 23.01 -12.23 -7.15
N ASP A 196 21.83 -12.84 -7.21
CA ASP A 196 21.24 -13.44 -8.41
C ASP A 196 20.44 -12.45 -9.28
N PHE A 197 20.33 -11.18 -8.86
CA PHE A 197 19.65 -10.16 -9.67
C PHE A 197 20.41 -9.94 -10.99
N ASN A 198 19.67 -9.83 -12.10
CA ASN A 198 20.25 -9.65 -13.44
C ASN A 198 19.96 -8.26 -14.05
N ASP A 199 19.18 -7.44 -13.37
CA ASP A 199 18.83 -6.08 -13.80
C ASP A 199 19.57 -5.02 -12.98
N ASP A 200 20.25 -4.09 -13.65
CA ASP A 200 21.06 -3.05 -13.00
C ASP A 200 20.19 -2.04 -12.23
N GLY A 201 18.97 -1.78 -12.70
CA GLY A 201 18.01 -0.93 -12.00
C GLY A 201 17.57 -1.56 -10.68
N LEU A 202 17.25 -2.84 -10.71
CA LEU A 202 16.89 -3.63 -9.53
C LEU A 202 18.04 -3.70 -8.51
N LYS A 203 19.28 -3.94 -8.96
CA LYS A 203 20.46 -3.92 -8.08
C LYS A 203 20.65 -2.57 -7.41
N THR A 204 20.49 -1.48 -8.16
CA THR A 204 20.59 -0.12 -7.64
C THR A 204 19.51 0.12 -6.59
N TRP A 205 18.26 -0.23 -6.90
CA TRP A 205 17.14 -0.06 -6.00
C TRP A 205 17.27 -0.88 -4.71
N PHE A 206 17.78 -2.12 -4.81
CA PHE A 206 18.09 -2.96 -3.66
C PHE A 206 19.18 -2.30 -2.79
N ALA A 207 20.28 -1.83 -3.37
CA ALA A 207 21.36 -1.18 -2.64
C ALA A 207 20.90 0.08 -1.90
N GLU A 208 20.09 0.92 -2.55
CA GLU A 208 19.49 2.11 -1.92
C GLU A 208 18.54 1.75 -0.78
N THR A 209 17.76 0.68 -0.93
CA THR A 209 16.83 0.23 0.10
C THR A 209 17.56 -0.38 1.28
N LYS A 210 18.59 -1.19 1.01
CA LYS A 210 19.49 -1.76 2.01
C LYS A 210 20.16 -0.67 2.86
N ALA A 211 20.67 0.40 2.23
CA ALA A 211 21.30 1.53 2.93
C ALA A 211 20.35 2.21 3.93
N LYS A 212 19.04 2.25 3.66
CA LYS A 212 18.04 2.84 4.57
C LYS A 212 17.81 2.02 5.84
N VAL A 213 18.18 0.73 5.83
CA VAL A 213 17.97 -0.19 6.94
C VAL A 213 19.27 -0.62 7.62
N GLU A 214 20.41 -0.03 7.25
CA GLU A 214 21.70 -0.31 7.87
C GLU A 214 21.69 -0.12 9.39
N TRP A 215 22.35 -1.04 10.09
CA TRP A 215 22.57 -0.95 11.53
C TRP A 215 23.38 0.29 11.86
N LYS A 216 22.86 1.13 12.76
CA LYS A 216 23.54 2.35 13.24
C LYS A 216 24.14 2.14 14.62
#